data_AF-N1UD19-F1
#
_entry.id   AF-N1UD19-F1
#
_cell.length_a   1.000
_cell.length_b   1.000
_cell.length_c   1.000
_cell.angle_alpha   90.00
_cell.angle_beta   90.00
_cell.angle_gamma   90.00
#
_symmetry.space_group_name_H-M   'P 1'
#
loop_
_entity.id
_entity.type
_entity.pdbx_description
1 polymer ?
#
loop_
_entity_poly.entity_id
_entity_poly.type
_entity_poly.pdbx_seq_one_letter_code
_entity_poly.pdbx_strand_id
1 'polypeptide(L)' 'MDAFEPIEIAEEKWIKHCEDSLNRGKTPPRWEVIPGWIKTDRMRKYYVELKKRIMK' A
#
# COMPACT_ATOMS: atom_id res chain seq x y z
N MET A 1 11.85 -5.49 -24.45
CA MET A 1 11.74 -6.40 -23.29
C MET A 1 10.94 -5.66 -22.24
N ASP A 2 9.63 -5.88 -22.20
CA ASP A 2 8.77 -5.33 -21.16
C ASP A 2 9.15 -5.97 -19.83
N ALA A 3 9.97 -5.25 -19.06
CA ALA A 3 10.35 -5.65 -17.72
C ALA A 3 9.10 -5.53 -16.83
N PHE A 4 8.32 -6.61 -16.77
CA PHE A 4 7.21 -6.73 -15.84
C PHE A 4 7.82 -6.69 -14.43
N GLU A 5 7.70 -5.55 -13.73
CA GLU A 5 8.17 -5.48 -12.35
C GLU A 5 7.46 -6.57 -11.55
N PRO A 6 8.19 -7.42 -10.79
CA PRO A 6 7.59 -8.38 -9.90
C PRO A 6 6.57 -7.69 -8.98
N ILE A 7 5.41 -8.32 -8.79
CA ILE A 7 4.34 -7.79 -7.94
C ILE A 7 4.87 -7.42 -6.54
N GLU A 8 5.82 -8.19 -6.01
CA GLU A 8 6.45 -7.96 -4.71
C GLU A 8 7.16 -6.59 -4.63
N ILE A 9 7.83 -6.17 -5.71
CA ILE A 9 8.50 -4.86 -5.78
C ILE A 9 7.46 -3.75 -5.79
N ALA A 10 6.35 -3.94 -6.51
CA ALA A 10 5.28 -2.97 -6.55
C ALA A 10 4.58 -2.82 -5.19
N GLU A 11 4.32 -3.93 -4.50
CA GLU A 11 3.79 -3.94 -3.13
C GLU A 11 4.70 -3.16 -2.16
N GLU A 12 6.01 -3.42 -2.19
CA GLU A 12 6.97 -2.73 -1.33
C GLU A 12 7.03 -1.24 -1.60
N LYS A 13 7.06 -0.84 -2.88
CA LYS A 13 6.99 0.58 -3.27
C LYS A 13 5.72 1.23 -2.75
N TRP A 14 4.58 0.54 -2.82
CA TRP A 14 3.30 1.06 -2.33
C TRP A 14 3.26 1.19 -0.81
N ILE A 15 3.70 0.17 -0.09
CA ILE A 15 3.81 0.20 1.38
C ILE A 15 4.70 1.36 1.80
N LYS A 16 5.88 1.50 1.19
CA LYS A 16 6.81 2.60 1.47
C LYS A 16 6.17 3.96 1.22
N HIS A 17 5.42 4.12 0.14
CA HIS A 17 4.69 5.34 -0.17
C HIS A 17 3.63 5.68 0.90
N CYS A 18 2.90 4.67 1.37
CA CYS A 18 1.92 4.85 2.44
C CYS A 18 2.59 5.22 3.79
N GLU A 19 3.69 4.56 4.17
CA GLU A 19 4.42 4.88 5.40
C GLU A 19 5.09 6.27 5.34
N ASP A 20 5.67 6.67 4.20
CA ASP A 20 6.20 8.03 4.01
C ASP A 20 5.09 9.09 4.12
N SER A 21 3.90 8.81 3.58
CA SER A 21 2.73 9.68 3.74
C SER A 21 2.33 9.84 5.20
N LEU A 22 2.25 8.73 5.95
CA LEU A 22 1.95 8.74 7.39
C LEU A 22 2.99 9.54 8.19
N ASN A 23 4.28 9.32 7.92
CA ASN A 23 5.37 10.05 8.58
C ASN A 23 5.31 11.56 8.32
N ARG A 24 4.76 11.97 7.17
CA ARG A 24 4.51 13.39 6.84
C ARG A 24 3.18 13.93 7.39
N GLY A 25 2.47 13.14 8.20
CA GLY A 25 1.14 13.50 8.74
C GLY A 25 0.02 13.47 7.70
N LYS A 26 0.24 12.83 6.54
CA LYS A 26 -0.77 12.67 5.48
C LYS A 26 -1.49 11.33 5.62
N THR A 27 -2.75 11.33 5.23
CA THR A 27 -3.53 10.09 5.14
C THR A 27 -3.25 9.38 3.80
N PRO A 28 -2.77 8.14 3.81
CA PRO A 28 -2.56 7.37 2.57
C PRO A 28 -3.87 7.04 1.83
N PRO A 29 -3.81 6.68 0.53
CA PRO A 29 -4.98 6.34 -0.26
C PRO A 29 -5.78 5.18 0.34
N ARG A 30 -7.12 5.20 0.24
CA ARG A 30 -8.00 4.12 0.71
C ARG A 30 -7.82 2.84 -0.10
N TRP A 31 -8.06 1.67 0.51
CA TRP A 31 -8.02 0.37 -0.17
C TRP A 31 -8.89 0.31 -1.42
N GLU A 32 -10.06 0.95 -1.39
CA GLU A 32 -11.03 0.92 -2.50
C GLU A 32 -10.46 1.55 -3.78
N VAL A 33 -9.63 2.60 -3.63
CA VAL A 33 -9.11 3.40 -4.74
C VAL A 33 -7.82 2.87 -5.34
N ILE A 34 -7.16 1.88 -4.71
CA ILE A 34 -5.91 1.34 -5.26
C ILE A 34 -6.20 0.43 -6.47
N PRO A 35 -5.27 0.34 -7.45
CA PRO A 35 -5.44 -0.52 -8.62
C PRO A 35 -5.67 -1.99 -8.28
N GLY A 36 -6.51 -2.70 -9.03
CA GLY A 36 -6.82 -4.11 -8.75
C GLY A 36 -5.61 -5.05 -8.81
N TRP A 37 -4.63 -4.76 -9.67
CA TRP A 37 -3.43 -5.58 -9.85
C TRP A 37 -2.51 -5.60 -8.62
N ILE A 38 -2.63 -4.61 -7.72
CA ILE A 38 -1.85 -4.55 -6.46
C ILE A 38 -2.68 -4.98 -5.23
N LYS A 39 -3.95 -5.40 -5.42
CA LYS A 39 -4.83 -5.88 -4.34
C LYS A 39 -4.53 -7.34 -3.98
N THR A 40 -3.30 -7.59 -3.56
CA THR A 40 -2.84 -8.91 -3.11
C THR A 40 -3.21 -9.17 -1.65
N ASP A 41 -3.04 -10.42 -1.19
CA ASP A 41 -3.26 -10.79 0.21
C ASP A 41 -2.32 -10.04 1.18
N ARG A 42 -1.07 -9.83 0.77
CA ARG A 42 -0.08 -9.05 1.53
C ARG A 42 -0.53 -7.60 1.69
N MET A 43 -0.96 -6.96 0.61
CA MET A 43 -1.45 -5.60 0.63
C MET A 43 -2.74 -5.47 1.44
N ARG A 44 -3.63 -6.47 1.38
CA ARG A 44 -4.83 -6.52 2.22
C ARG A 44 -4.48 -6.52 3.71
N LYS A 45 -3.54 -7.38 4.12
CA LYS A 45 -3.04 -7.43 5.51
C LYS A 45 -2.44 -6.09 5.93
N TYR A 46 -1.62 -5.49 5.08
CA TYR A 46 -1.04 -4.16 5.34
C TYR A 46 -2.14 -3.11 5.58
N TYR A 47 -3.16 -3.05 4.73
CA TYR A 47 -4.24 -2.07 4.85
C TYR A 47 -5.12 -2.25 6.10
N VAL A 48 -5.29 -3.49 6.58
CA VAL A 48 -5.96 -3.77 7.86
C VAL A 48 -5.17 -3.17 9.02
N GLU A 49 -3.85 -3.39 9.06
CA GLU A 49 -2.98 -2.84 10.10
C GLU A 49 -2.88 -1.32 10.00
N LEU A 50 -2.80 -0.78 8.78
CA LEU A 50 -2.80 0.65 8.51
C LEU A 50 -4.06 1.33 9.07
N LYS A 51 -5.24 0.74 8.86
CA LYS A 51 -6.50 1.25 9.40
C LYS A 51 -6.50 1.29 10.93
N LYS A 52 -5.97 0.24 11.59
CA LYS A 52 -5.83 0.21 13.06
C LYS A 52 -4.93 1.32 13.59
N ARG A 53 -3.85 1.65 12.85
CA ARG A 53 -2.92 2.74 13.23
C ARG A 53 -3.56 4.12 13.10
N ILE A 54 -4.35 4.35 12.05
CA ILE A 54 -5.00 5.65 11.79
C ILE A 54 -6.19 5.90 12.74
N MET A 55 -6.91 4.84 13.16
CA MET A 55 -8.05 4.96 14.08
C MET A 55 -7.67 4.96 15.57
N LYS A 56 -6.39 4.91 15.91
CA LYS A 56 -5.88 5.01 17.29
C LYS A 56 -5.58 6.45 17.63
#